data_AF-A0A964CXK6-F1
#
_entry.id   AF-A0A964CXK6-F1
#
_cell.length_a   1.000
_cell.length_b   1.000
_cell.length_c   1.000
_cell.angle_alpha   90.00
_cell.angle_beta   90.00
_cell.angle_gamma   90.00
#
_symmetry.space_group_name_H-M   'P 1'
#
loop_
_entity.id
_entity.type
_entity.pdbx_description
1 polymer ?
#
loop_
_entity_poly.entity_id
_entity_poly.type
_entity_poly.pdbx_seq_one_letter_code
_entity_poly.pdbx_strand_id
1 'polypeptide(L)'
;MVYSATVCWLRFTARMTIGAIAVLTLLQPLQAQAQQPSRPDNQPQVEPADDPTDPNNLRPVTPDSSVLSIAGGQRLMTEASGAISSQNYTLAAQKLQESRQIFNQLSNFYQQLGSSFAGIDIRLADSNRTKAVETAQMRDEATYRLALVHRAQNKPELAVPLLIQIIRSQQPTRDLGKKAYQQLLELGFVDAPYPRPAATQPRSSNK
;
A
#
# COMPACT_ATOMS: atom_id res chain seq x y z
N MET A 1 -44.00 23.92 -16.91
CA MET A 1 -42.86 24.84 -17.11
C MET A 1 -42.07 24.88 -15.82
N VAL A 2 -40.94 24.16 -15.75
CA VAL A 2 -40.10 24.06 -14.55
C VAL A 2 -38.66 24.25 -14.98
N TYR A 3 -37.95 25.11 -14.25
CA TYR A 3 -36.72 25.80 -14.61
C TYR A 3 -35.49 24.88 -14.69
N SER A 4 -34.68 25.06 -15.74
CA SER A 4 -33.29 24.60 -15.84
C SER A 4 -32.37 25.46 -14.96
N ALA A 5 -31.54 24.82 -14.15
CA ALA A 5 -30.44 25.47 -13.43
C ALA A 5 -29.10 24.87 -13.85
N THR A 6 -28.36 25.61 -14.67
CA THR A 6 -26.95 25.39 -15.01
C THR A 6 -26.07 26.05 -13.94
N VAL A 7 -25.20 25.28 -13.28
CA VAL A 7 -24.21 25.79 -12.31
C VAL A 7 -22.86 25.99 -12.99
N CYS A 8 -22.35 27.22 -12.90
CA CYS A 8 -21.14 27.74 -13.51
C CYS A 8 -19.88 27.33 -12.70
N TRP A 9 -18.87 26.77 -13.37
CA TRP A 9 -17.55 26.48 -12.81
C TRP A 9 -16.67 27.73 -12.81
N LEU A 10 -16.28 28.20 -11.62
CA LEU A 10 -15.35 29.33 -11.49
C LEU A 10 -13.90 28.82 -11.51
N ARG A 11 -13.16 29.26 -12.53
CA ARG A 11 -11.73 29.00 -12.74
C ARG A 11 -10.93 30.06 -11.97
N PHE A 12 -9.99 29.64 -11.13
CA PHE A 12 -8.98 30.54 -10.57
C PHE A 12 -7.65 30.32 -11.29
N THR A 13 -7.23 31.32 -12.05
CA THR A 13 -5.89 31.43 -12.63
C THR A 13 -5.13 32.51 -11.86
N ALA A 14 -3.93 32.21 -11.39
CA ALA A 14 -2.97 33.23 -10.97
C ALA A 14 -1.57 32.83 -11.43
N ARG A 15 -1.03 33.63 -12.37
CA ARG A 15 0.38 33.67 -12.79
C ARG A 15 1.07 34.79 -12.01
N MET A 16 2.37 34.64 -11.73
CA MET A 16 3.43 35.68 -11.55
C MET A 16 4.69 34.93 -11.04
N THR A 17 5.96 35.18 -11.37
CA THR A 17 6.70 36.02 -12.34
C THR A 17 8.17 35.56 -12.32
N ILE A 18 8.92 35.93 -13.36
CA ILE A 18 10.32 35.60 -13.68
C ILE A 18 11.32 36.41 -12.84
N GLY A 19 12.46 35.81 -12.50
CA GLY A 19 13.70 36.50 -12.10
C GLY A 19 14.91 35.76 -12.67
N ALA A 20 15.79 36.48 -13.37
CA ALA A 20 16.96 35.97 -14.08
C ALA A 20 18.24 36.76 -13.73
N ILE A 21 19.40 36.19 -14.15
CA ILE A 21 20.78 36.76 -14.27
C ILE A 21 21.62 36.56 -12.98
N ALA A 22 22.68 35.72 -12.90
CA ALA A 22 23.89 35.39 -13.69
C ALA A 22 25.14 36.22 -13.32
N VAL A 23 26.24 35.56 -12.86
CA VAL A 23 27.69 35.91 -12.89
C VAL A 23 28.43 34.66 -12.33
N LEU A 24 29.29 33.88 -13.01
CA LEU A 24 30.55 34.06 -13.76
C LEU A 24 31.81 34.29 -12.90
N THR A 25 32.65 33.26 -12.68
CA THR A 25 34.13 33.23 -12.45
C THR A 25 34.51 31.76 -12.12
N LEU A 26 35.68 31.16 -12.38
CA LEU A 26 36.96 31.49 -13.01
C LEU A 26 37.67 30.15 -13.37
N LEU A 27 38.53 30.20 -14.38
CA LEU A 27 39.32 29.14 -15.01
C LEU A 27 40.50 28.67 -14.13
N GLN A 28 40.82 27.36 -14.12
CA GLN A 28 42.21 26.85 -14.05
C GLN A 28 42.32 25.45 -14.73
N PRO A 29 43.25 25.26 -15.70
CA PRO A 29 43.69 23.94 -16.14
C PRO A 29 44.98 23.58 -15.41
N LEU A 30 45.03 22.43 -14.73
CA LEU A 30 46.28 21.83 -14.31
C LEU A 30 46.51 20.55 -15.10
N GLN A 31 47.29 20.67 -16.19
CA GLN A 31 47.94 19.52 -16.80
C GLN A 31 49.19 19.21 -15.97
N ALA A 32 49.11 18.17 -15.14
CA ALA A 32 50.29 17.56 -14.53
C ALA A 32 50.67 16.33 -15.36
N GLN A 33 51.75 16.47 -16.13
CA GLN A 33 52.38 15.40 -16.88
C GLN A 33 53.33 14.61 -15.96
N ALA A 34 53.22 13.29 -16.05
CA ALA A 34 54.25 12.29 -15.81
C ALA A 34 54.96 12.26 -14.44
N GLN A 35 54.50 11.35 -13.59
CA GLN A 35 55.40 10.37 -12.97
C GLN A 35 54.65 9.06 -12.81
N GLN A 36 55.16 8.03 -13.48
CA GLN A 36 54.78 6.64 -13.33
C GLN A 36 55.76 6.03 -12.30
N PRO A 37 55.30 5.66 -11.10
CA PRO A 37 55.97 4.65 -10.30
C PRO A 37 55.18 3.35 -10.41
N SER A 38 55.84 2.34 -10.95
CA SER A 38 55.35 0.97 -11.02
C SER A 38 55.16 0.37 -9.62
N ARG A 39 53.95 -0.11 -9.30
CA ARG A 39 53.54 -1.19 -8.35
C ARG A 39 52.20 -0.87 -7.65
N PRO A 40 51.46 -1.85 -7.09
CA PRO A 40 51.25 -3.26 -7.45
C PRO A 40 49.75 -3.58 -7.69
N ASP A 41 49.45 -4.78 -8.21
CA ASP A 41 48.10 -5.35 -8.32
C ASP A 41 47.39 -5.38 -6.95
N ASN A 42 46.53 -4.38 -6.69
CA ASN A 42 45.33 -4.47 -5.86
C ASN A 42 44.72 -3.07 -5.70
N GLN A 43 43.87 -2.70 -6.64
CA GLN A 43 42.81 -1.71 -6.41
C GLN A 43 41.48 -2.43 -6.66
N PRO A 44 40.46 -2.25 -5.82
CA PRO A 44 39.10 -2.60 -6.19
C PRO A 44 38.78 -1.84 -7.49
N GLN A 45 38.41 -2.57 -8.54
CA GLN A 45 37.80 -1.96 -9.73
C GLN A 45 36.66 -1.07 -9.25
N VAL A 46 36.81 0.24 -9.42
CA VAL A 46 35.67 1.16 -9.40
C VAL A 46 34.87 0.79 -10.64
N GLU A 47 33.80 0.02 -10.46
CA GLU A 47 32.81 -0.24 -11.50
C GLU A 47 32.40 1.11 -12.12
N PRO A 48 32.36 1.22 -13.46
CA PRO A 48 31.84 2.41 -14.12
C PRO A 48 30.44 2.69 -13.58
N ALA A 49 30.15 3.95 -13.27
CA ALA A 49 28.79 4.36 -12.93
C ALA A 49 27.84 3.88 -14.05
N ASP A 50 26.93 2.97 -13.70
CA ASP A 50 25.86 2.47 -14.57
C ASP A 50 25.16 3.67 -15.24
N ASP A 51 25.30 3.82 -16.55
CA ASP A 51 24.54 4.81 -17.33
C ASP A 51 23.07 4.35 -17.36
N PRO A 52 22.14 5.07 -16.72
CA PRO A 52 20.73 4.69 -16.67
C PRO A 52 20.02 4.81 -18.05
N THR A 53 20.73 5.28 -19.07
CA THR A 53 20.23 5.47 -20.44
C THR A 53 20.67 4.36 -21.39
N ASP A 54 21.52 3.43 -20.96
CA ASP A 54 21.94 2.28 -21.77
C ASP A 54 20.78 1.30 -21.96
N PRO A 55 20.28 1.07 -23.19
CA PRO A 55 19.18 0.16 -23.46
C PRO A 55 19.49 -1.32 -23.13
N ASN A 56 20.76 -1.68 -22.93
CA ASN A 56 21.17 -3.01 -22.47
C ASN A 56 21.29 -3.12 -20.94
N ASN A 57 21.19 -2.00 -20.21
CA ASN A 57 21.17 -2.00 -18.75
C ASN A 57 19.73 -2.28 -18.25
N LEU A 58 19.33 -3.56 -18.32
CA LEU A 58 18.00 -4.05 -17.94
C LEU A 58 17.79 -4.17 -16.42
N ARG A 59 18.60 -3.47 -15.61
CA ARG A 59 18.48 -3.53 -14.15
C ARG A 59 17.18 -2.84 -13.72
N PRO A 60 16.25 -3.54 -13.04
CA PRO A 60 15.07 -2.89 -12.48
C PRO A 60 15.52 -1.79 -11.52
N VAL A 61 15.16 -0.54 -11.80
CA VAL A 61 15.39 0.60 -10.91
C VAL A 61 14.81 0.23 -9.54
N THR A 62 15.70 0.08 -8.54
CA THR A 62 15.48 -0.50 -7.21
C THR A 62 14.01 -0.71 -6.79
N PRO A 63 13.47 -1.95 -6.90
CA PRO A 63 12.09 -2.26 -6.49
C PRO A 63 11.79 -1.89 -5.03
N ASP A 64 12.81 -1.95 -4.17
CA ASP A 64 12.68 -1.78 -2.72
C ASP A 64 12.42 -0.33 -2.31
N SER A 65 12.84 0.66 -3.09
CA SER A 65 12.63 2.08 -2.76
C SER A 65 11.27 2.61 -3.25
N SER A 66 10.60 1.88 -4.13
CA SER A 66 9.34 2.33 -4.75
C SER A 66 8.20 2.36 -3.74
N VAL A 67 7.56 3.53 -3.61
CA VAL A 67 6.38 3.74 -2.76
C VAL A 67 5.20 2.89 -3.22
N LEU A 68 5.00 2.77 -4.54
CA LEU A 68 3.91 2.00 -5.13
C LEU A 68 4.34 0.55 -5.39
N SER A 69 4.68 -0.16 -4.31
CA SER A 69 5.10 -1.55 -4.35
C SER A 69 4.52 -2.32 -3.17
N ILE A 70 4.51 -3.66 -3.25
CA ILE A 70 4.11 -4.50 -2.12
C ILE A 70 5.01 -4.23 -0.91
N ALA A 71 6.32 -4.12 -1.13
CA ALA A 71 7.29 -3.81 -0.09
C ALA A 71 7.04 -2.43 0.54
N GLY A 72 6.70 -1.41 -0.27
CA GLY A 72 6.32 -0.08 0.21
C GLY A 72 5.08 -0.11 1.10
N GLY A 73 4.03 -0.82 0.68
CA GLY A 73 2.82 -1.02 1.49
C GLY A 73 3.09 -1.75 2.80
N GLN A 74 3.95 -2.78 2.78
CA GLN A 74 4.35 -3.53 3.99
C GLN A 74 5.20 -2.70 4.94
N ARG A 75 6.12 -1.87 4.42
CA ARG A 75 6.90 -0.94 5.24
C ARG A 75 6.00 0.00 6.03
N LEU A 76 4.96 0.56 5.39
CA LEU A 76 3.97 1.40 6.07
C LEU A 76 3.23 0.62 7.18
N MET A 77 2.94 -0.66 6.99
CA MET A 77 2.36 -1.50 8.06
C MET A 77 3.32 -1.68 9.24
N THR A 78 4.62 -1.85 8.97
CA THR A 78 5.65 -1.96 10.01
C THR A 78 5.81 -0.63 10.77
N GLU A 79 5.87 0.49 10.05
CA GLU A 79 5.90 1.84 10.65
C GLU A 79 4.65 2.10 11.50
N ALA A 80 3.47 1.70 11.03
CA ALA A 80 2.25 1.78 11.81
C ALA A 80 2.33 0.93 13.09
N SER A 81 2.90 -0.27 13.01
CA SER A 81 3.07 -1.15 14.17
C SER A 81 4.01 -0.51 15.20
N GLY A 82 5.09 0.13 14.76
CA GLY A 82 5.95 0.95 15.61
C GLY A 82 5.18 2.11 16.28
N ALA A 83 4.39 2.84 15.50
CA ALA A 83 3.56 3.93 16.02
C ALA A 83 2.51 3.45 17.04
N ILE A 84 1.90 2.28 16.84
CA ILE A 84 0.98 1.65 17.81
C ILE A 84 1.71 1.33 19.12
N SER A 85 2.90 0.73 19.04
CA SER A 85 3.71 0.40 20.22
C SER A 85 4.12 1.65 21.01
N SER A 86 4.31 2.78 20.33
CA SER A 86 4.56 4.09 20.94
C SER A 86 3.29 4.86 21.30
N GLN A 87 2.10 4.24 21.23
CA GLN A 87 0.79 4.85 21.47
C GLN A 87 0.48 6.07 20.58
N ASN A 88 1.21 6.26 19.48
CA ASN A 88 0.96 7.28 18.49
C ASN A 88 -0.10 6.79 17.49
N TYR A 89 -1.34 6.72 17.96
CA TYR A 89 -2.46 6.20 17.17
C TYR A 89 -2.80 7.08 15.95
N THR A 90 -2.50 8.38 16.00
CA THR A 90 -2.70 9.28 14.85
C THR A 90 -1.79 8.91 13.69
N LEU A 91 -0.49 8.75 13.96
CA LEU A 91 0.48 8.33 12.94
C LEU A 91 0.18 6.90 12.46
N ALA A 92 -0.17 5.99 13.38
CA ALA A 92 -0.55 4.62 13.02
C ALA A 92 -1.74 4.59 12.05
N ALA A 93 -2.78 5.39 12.32
CA ALA A 93 -3.95 5.48 11.46
C ALA A 93 -3.59 5.99 10.06
N GLN A 94 -2.75 7.03 9.98
CA GLN A 94 -2.26 7.57 8.70
C GLN A 94 -1.51 6.51 7.90
N LYS A 95 -0.53 5.84 8.50
CA LYS A 95 0.30 4.83 7.85
C LYS A 95 -0.51 3.63 7.36
N LEU A 96 -1.48 3.17 8.15
CA LEU A 96 -2.40 2.11 7.75
C LEU A 96 -3.32 2.55 6.62
N GLN A 97 -3.80 3.79 6.62
CA GLN A 97 -4.61 4.33 5.53
C GLN A 97 -3.82 4.38 4.21
N GLU A 98 -2.60 4.90 4.24
CA GLU A 98 -1.70 4.93 3.07
C GLU A 98 -1.41 3.52 2.55
N SER A 99 -1.08 2.59 3.46
CA SER A 99 -0.85 1.18 3.12
C SER A 99 -2.05 0.53 2.42
N ARG A 100 -3.27 0.76 2.94
CA ARG A 100 -4.51 0.27 2.31
C ARG A 100 -4.71 0.82 0.90
N GLN A 101 -4.43 2.10 0.69
CA GLN A 101 -4.56 2.74 -0.62
C GLN A 101 -3.59 2.12 -1.63
N ILE A 102 -2.33 1.94 -1.24
CA ILE A 102 -1.30 1.30 -2.07
C ILE A 102 -1.72 -0.13 -2.43
N PHE A 103 -2.11 -0.95 -1.45
CA PHE A 103 -2.52 -2.32 -1.72
C PHE A 103 -3.78 -2.40 -2.59
N ASN A 104 -4.76 -1.51 -2.39
CA ASN A 104 -5.94 -1.46 -3.25
C ASN A 104 -5.57 -1.12 -4.70
N GLN A 105 -4.68 -0.15 -4.91
CA GLN A 105 -4.22 0.22 -6.24
C GLN A 105 -3.47 -0.95 -6.90
N LEU A 106 -2.54 -1.57 -6.17
CA LEU A 106 -1.76 -2.70 -6.67
C LEU A 106 -2.63 -3.91 -6.99
N SER A 107 -3.62 -4.25 -6.16
CA SER A 107 -4.53 -5.37 -6.44
C SER A 107 -5.30 -5.13 -7.74
N ASN A 108 -5.77 -3.90 -7.96
CA ASN A 108 -6.49 -3.54 -9.19
C ASN A 108 -5.57 -3.62 -10.41
N PHE A 109 -4.33 -3.18 -10.30
CA PHE A 109 -3.35 -3.27 -11.39
C PHE A 109 -3.02 -4.71 -11.75
N TYR A 110 -2.80 -5.58 -10.76
CA TYR A 110 -2.60 -7.00 -11.02
C TYR A 110 -3.83 -7.66 -11.66
N GLN A 111 -5.06 -7.26 -11.30
CA GLN A 111 -6.28 -7.73 -11.99
C GLN A 111 -6.32 -7.29 -13.46
N GLN A 112 -5.97 -6.04 -13.74
CA GLN A 112 -5.92 -5.50 -15.11
C GLN A 112 -4.86 -6.21 -15.96
N LEU A 113 -3.68 -6.45 -15.40
CA LEU A 113 -2.62 -7.22 -16.06
C LEU A 113 -3.05 -8.66 -16.32
N GLY A 114 -3.61 -9.35 -15.31
CA GLY A 114 -4.11 -10.71 -15.47
C GLY A 114 -5.21 -10.83 -16.54
N SER A 115 -6.03 -9.79 -16.69
CA SER A 115 -7.04 -9.71 -17.76
C SER A 115 -6.42 -9.47 -19.13
N SER A 116 -5.38 -8.63 -19.22
CA SER A 116 -4.71 -8.29 -20.48
C SER A 116 -3.96 -9.47 -21.10
N PHE A 117 -3.41 -10.36 -20.27
CA PHE A 117 -2.73 -11.58 -20.73
C PHE A 117 -3.66 -12.79 -20.86
N ALA A 118 -4.95 -12.66 -20.54
CA ALA A 118 -5.91 -13.75 -20.65
C ALA A 118 -6.06 -14.18 -22.13
N GLY A 119 -5.80 -15.46 -22.41
CA GLY A 119 -5.82 -16.00 -23.78
C GLY A 119 -4.55 -15.77 -24.59
N ILE A 120 -3.56 -15.04 -24.06
CA ILE A 120 -2.23 -14.87 -24.66
C ILE A 120 -1.22 -15.74 -23.90
N ASP A 121 -1.09 -15.51 -22.60
CA ASP A 121 -0.22 -16.28 -21.71
C ASP A 121 -1.00 -16.59 -20.42
N ILE A 122 -1.49 -17.82 -20.33
CA ILE A 122 -2.31 -18.29 -19.20
C ILE A 122 -1.48 -18.26 -17.90
N ARG A 123 -0.20 -18.65 -17.95
CA ARG A 123 0.64 -18.71 -16.76
C ARG A 123 0.91 -17.32 -16.20
N LEU A 124 1.19 -16.36 -17.08
CA LEU A 124 1.38 -14.97 -16.69
C LEU A 124 0.06 -14.35 -16.17
N ALA A 125 -1.06 -14.66 -16.83
CA ALA A 125 -2.37 -14.20 -16.40
C ALA A 125 -2.71 -14.73 -14.99
N ASP A 126 -2.46 -16.00 -14.72
CA ASP A 126 -2.69 -16.62 -13.41
C ASP A 126 -1.75 -16.11 -12.33
N SER A 127 -0.47 -15.88 -12.65
CA SER A 127 0.47 -15.24 -11.72
C SER A 127 -0.03 -13.87 -11.27
N ASN A 128 -0.54 -13.06 -12.19
CA ASN A 128 -1.12 -11.75 -11.87
C ASN A 128 -2.42 -11.87 -11.06
N ARG A 129 -3.29 -12.84 -11.36
CA ARG A 129 -4.50 -13.11 -10.54
C ARG A 129 -4.13 -13.47 -9.10
N THR A 130 -3.13 -14.32 -8.90
CA THR A 130 -2.64 -14.68 -7.57
C THR A 130 -2.11 -13.45 -6.83
N LYS A 131 -1.27 -12.63 -7.47
CA LYS A 131 -0.76 -11.38 -6.87
C LYS A 131 -1.88 -10.41 -6.51
N ALA A 132 -2.93 -10.31 -7.34
CA ALA A 132 -4.09 -9.49 -7.03
C ALA A 132 -4.79 -9.94 -5.75
N VAL A 133 -5.01 -11.25 -5.59
CA VAL A 133 -5.65 -11.83 -4.39
C VAL A 133 -4.78 -11.61 -3.15
N GLU A 134 -3.49 -11.92 -3.22
CA GLU A 134 -2.54 -11.71 -2.11
C GLU A 134 -2.47 -10.24 -1.69
N THR A 135 -2.44 -9.33 -2.67
CA THR A 135 -2.42 -7.88 -2.40
C THR A 135 -3.74 -7.40 -1.79
N ALA A 136 -4.88 -7.93 -2.25
CA ALA A 136 -6.18 -7.62 -1.64
C ALA A 136 -6.27 -8.14 -0.19
N GLN A 137 -5.65 -9.28 0.13
CA GLN A 137 -5.56 -9.76 1.50
C GLN A 137 -4.72 -8.81 2.39
N MET A 138 -3.61 -8.30 1.88
CA MET A 138 -2.81 -7.28 2.58
C MET A 138 -3.58 -5.98 2.82
N ARG A 139 -4.39 -5.54 1.83
CA ARG A 139 -5.32 -4.41 2.00
C ARG A 139 -6.30 -4.66 3.14
N ASP A 140 -6.86 -5.86 3.22
CA ASP A 140 -7.87 -6.19 4.23
C ASP A 140 -7.24 -6.29 5.63
N GLU A 141 -6.02 -6.81 5.75
CA GLU A 141 -5.26 -6.82 7.00
C GLU A 141 -4.95 -5.39 7.47
N ALA A 142 -4.48 -4.51 6.58
CA ALA A 142 -4.26 -3.10 6.92
C ALA A 142 -5.57 -2.38 7.30
N THR A 143 -6.69 -2.76 6.67
CA THR A 143 -8.04 -2.29 7.03
C THR A 143 -8.43 -2.74 8.43
N TYR A 144 -8.14 -3.99 8.79
CA TYR A 144 -8.43 -4.53 10.11
C TYR A 144 -7.67 -3.81 11.20
N ARG A 145 -6.35 -3.65 11.01
CA ARG A 145 -5.51 -2.91 11.96
C ARG A 145 -5.96 -1.47 12.11
N LEU A 146 -6.38 -0.80 11.04
CA LEU A 146 -6.89 0.57 11.11
C LEU A 146 -8.16 0.65 11.96
N ALA A 147 -9.07 -0.32 11.82
CA ALA A 147 -10.25 -0.41 12.67
C ALA A 147 -9.89 -0.56 14.15
N LEU A 148 -8.91 -1.41 14.48
CA LEU A 148 -8.42 -1.56 15.86
C LEU A 148 -7.81 -0.27 16.41
N VAL A 149 -7.06 0.47 15.60
CA VAL A 149 -6.50 1.78 15.99
C VAL A 149 -7.63 2.78 16.28
N HIS A 150 -8.67 2.84 15.44
CA HIS A 150 -9.81 3.71 15.72
C HIS A 150 -10.58 3.30 16.99
N ARG A 151 -10.71 2.00 17.27
CA ARG A 151 -11.27 1.53 18.56
C ARG A 151 -10.42 2.00 19.74
N ALA A 152 -9.10 1.87 19.66
CA ALA A 152 -8.18 2.36 20.69
C ALA A 152 -8.27 3.90 20.90
N GLN A 153 -8.68 4.62 19.87
CA GLN A 153 -8.95 6.07 19.93
C GLN A 153 -10.36 6.42 20.41
N ASN A 154 -11.18 5.45 20.83
CA ASN A 154 -12.60 5.62 21.15
C ASN A 154 -13.44 6.18 19.99
N LYS A 155 -13.14 5.78 18.75
CA LYS A 155 -13.86 6.17 17.53
C LYS A 155 -14.52 4.97 16.83
N PRO A 156 -15.49 4.29 17.48
CA PRO A 156 -16.15 3.13 16.90
C PRO A 156 -16.87 3.44 15.57
N GLU A 157 -17.35 4.66 15.38
CA GLU A 157 -18.00 5.15 14.16
C GLU A 157 -17.09 5.08 12.92
N LEU A 158 -15.77 5.17 13.12
CA LEU A 158 -14.79 4.98 12.05
C LEU A 158 -14.38 3.50 11.90
N ALA A 159 -14.41 2.74 12.99
CA ALA A 159 -14.02 1.33 12.99
C ALA A 159 -15.08 0.42 12.33
N VAL A 160 -16.37 0.61 12.65
CA VAL A 160 -17.49 -0.20 12.14
C VAL A 160 -17.49 -0.34 10.61
N PRO A 161 -17.45 0.74 9.80
CA PRO A 161 -17.48 0.61 8.34
C PRO A 161 -16.27 -0.18 7.79
N LEU A 162 -15.11 -0.07 8.43
CA LEU A 162 -13.91 -0.82 8.06
C LEU A 162 -14.06 -2.32 8.35
N LEU A 163 -14.66 -2.68 9.49
CA LEU A 163 -14.95 -4.07 9.85
C LEU A 163 -15.97 -4.71 8.90
N ILE A 164 -17.02 -3.97 8.52
CA ILE A 164 -17.98 -4.42 7.50
C ILE A 164 -17.30 -4.61 6.14
N GLN A 165 -16.40 -3.72 5.76
CA GLN A 165 -15.63 -3.86 4.51
C GLN A 165 -14.83 -5.17 4.48
N ILE A 166 -14.19 -5.54 5.60
CA ILE A 166 -13.44 -6.79 5.70
C ILE A 166 -14.35 -8.00 5.56
N ILE A 167 -15.52 -8.02 6.22
CA ILE A 167 -16.48 -9.12 6.10
C ILE A 167 -16.95 -9.28 4.66
N ARG A 168 -17.19 -8.18 3.93
CA ARG A 168 -17.58 -8.22 2.52
C ARG A 168 -16.46 -8.77 1.63
N SER A 169 -15.20 -8.47 1.95
CA SER A 169 -14.05 -8.88 1.15
C SER A 169 -13.61 -10.32 1.43
N GLN A 170 -13.48 -10.67 2.72
CA GLN A 170 -12.94 -11.97 3.16
C GLN A 170 -14.04 -13.00 3.45
N GLN A 171 -15.32 -12.63 3.45
CA GLN A 171 -16.43 -13.47 3.93
C GLN A 171 -16.36 -13.77 5.45
N PRO A 172 -17.49 -13.89 6.16
CA PRO A 172 -17.50 -14.09 7.62
C PRO A 172 -16.97 -15.46 8.07
N THR A 173 -16.73 -16.39 7.14
CA THR A 173 -16.23 -17.74 7.41
C THR A 173 -14.71 -17.86 7.41
N ARG A 174 -14.00 -16.87 6.86
CA ARG A 174 -12.53 -16.80 6.86
C ARG A 174 -12.02 -16.15 8.12
N ASP A 175 -10.77 -16.43 8.50
CA ASP A 175 -10.23 -16.03 9.80
C ASP A 175 -10.29 -14.52 10.04
N LEU A 176 -9.93 -13.70 9.04
CA LEU A 176 -10.01 -12.25 9.16
C LEU A 176 -11.46 -11.75 9.23
N GLY A 177 -12.39 -12.37 8.48
CA GLY A 177 -13.82 -12.07 8.55
C GLY A 177 -14.43 -12.41 9.91
N LYS A 178 -14.06 -13.56 10.50
CA LYS A 178 -14.46 -13.96 11.86
C LYS A 178 -13.96 -12.96 12.90
N LYS A 179 -12.69 -12.56 12.82
CA LYS A 179 -12.12 -11.51 13.69
C LYS A 179 -12.90 -10.22 13.54
N ALA A 180 -13.15 -9.76 12.32
CA ALA A 180 -13.90 -8.53 12.10
C ALA A 180 -15.33 -8.59 12.67
N TYR A 181 -16.02 -9.73 12.50
CA TYR A 181 -17.35 -9.94 13.08
C TYR A 181 -17.32 -9.92 14.61
N GLN A 182 -16.33 -10.58 15.22
CA GLN A 182 -16.13 -10.56 16.67
C GLN A 182 -15.91 -9.12 17.19
N GLN A 183 -15.16 -8.30 16.47
CA GLN A 183 -14.98 -6.89 16.84
C GLN A 183 -16.29 -6.09 16.74
N LEU A 184 -17.16 -6.38 15.76
CA LEU A 184 -18.49 -5.76 15.68
C LEU A 184 -19.39 -6.17 16.84
N LEU A 185 -19.32 -7.42 17.28
CA LEU A 185 -20.04 -7.93 18.45
C LEU A 185 -19.58 -7.22 19.74
N GLU A 186 -18.27 -7.09 19.94
CA GLU A 186 -17.69 -6.38 21.09
C GLU A 186 -18.03 -4.89 21.11
N LEU A 187 -18.27 -4.28 19.94
CA LEU A 187 -18.73 -2.90 19.82
C LEU A 187 -20.25 -2.75 20.03
N GLY A 188 -20.99 -3.86 20.18
CA GLY A 188 -22.44 -3.85 20.26
C GLY A 188 -23.14 -3.47 18.95
N PHE A 189 -22.43 -3.52 17.82
CA PHE A 189 -23.02 -3.24 16.50
C PHE A 189 -23.88 -4.42 16.01
N VAL A 190 -23.54 -5.63 16.42
CA VAL A 190 -24.34 -6.84 16.25
C VAL A 190 -24.59 -7.48 17.61
N ASP A 191 -25.66 -8.25 17.74
CA ASP A 191 -26.14 -8.84 18.99
C ASP A 191 -26.00 -10.38 19.04
N ALA A 192 -25.90 -11.03 17.88
CA ALA A 192 -25.76 -12.47 17.77
C ALA A 192 -24.30 -12.90 17.52
N PRO A 193 -23.76 -13.89 18.23
CA PRO A 193 -22.45 -14.46 17.92
C PRO A 193 -22.50 -15.32 16.65
N TYR A 194 -21.38 -15.39 15.93
CA TYR A 194 -21.17 -16.24 14.77
C TYR A 194 -19.82 -16.99 14.85
N PRO A 195 -19.77 -18.30 14.54
CA PRO A 195 -20.91 -19.17 14.26
C PRO A 195 -21.82 -19.31 15.49
N ARG A 196 -23.12 -19.53 15.27
CA ARG A 196 -24.06 -19.73 16.38
C ARG A 196 -23.59 -20.95 17.20
N PRO A 197 -23.56 -20.86 18.53
CA PRO A 197 -23.37 -22.03 19.37
C PRO A 197 -24.38 -23.09 18.96
N ALA A 198 -23.95 -24.33 18.78
CA ALA A 198 -24.88 -25.43 18.52
C ALA A 198 -25.91 -25.43 19.65
N ALA A 199 -27.19 -25.25 19.31
CA ALA A 199 -28.25 -25.37 20.29
C ALA A 199 -28.16 -26.78 20.86
N THR A 200 -27.81 -26.90 22.14
CA THR A 200 -27.88 -28.17 22.87
C THR A 200 -29.34 -28.61 22.87
N GLN A 201 -29.74 -29.40 21.88
CA GLN A 201 -31.07 -30.01 21.88
C GLN A 201 -31.15 -30.90 23.12
N PRO A 202 -32.16 -30.75 23.99
CA PRO A 202 -32.38 -31.69 25.07
C PRO A 202 -32.66 -33.07 24.42
N ARG A 203 -31.77 -34.03 24.66
CA ARG A 203 -32.01 -35.43 24.28
C ARG A 203 -33.24 -35.90 25.05
N SER A 204 -34.41 -35.95 24.40
CA SER A 204 -35.56 -36.65 24.94
C SER A 204 -35.23 -38.13 25.02
N SER A 205 -34.88 -38.61 26.21
CA SER A 205 -34.83 -40.04 26.49
C SER A 205 -36.26 -40.57 26.44
N ASN A 206 -36.64 -41.20 25.33
CA ASN A 206 -37.86 -42.01 25.32
C ASN A 206 -37.60 -43.24 26.18
N LYS A 207 -38.48 -43.44 27.16
CA LYS A 207 -38.52 -44.56 28.08
C LYS A 207 -39.39 -45.67 27.50
#